data_AF-A0A6A7A7M5-F1
#
_entry.id   AF-A0A6A7A7M5-F1
#
_cell.length_a   1.000
_cell.length_b   1.000
_cell.length_c   1.000
_cell.angle_alpha   90.00
_cell.angle_beta   90.00
_cell.angle_gamma   90.00
#
_symmetry.space_group_name_H-M   'P 1'
#
loop_
_entity.id
_entity.type
_entity.pdbx_description
1 polymer ?
#
loop_
_entity_poly.entity_id
_entity_poly.type
_entity_poly.pdbx_seq_one_letter_code
_entity_poly.pdbx_strand_id
1 'polypeptide(L)'
;SPSHVSTKCSHSLHPSDTRVDAYCPICRVVMELEFLDAITEAYKEAGGPRFTRDVDPERHRPLRSAWHMARRDHERTLEEHRTVAFHERTWEVQNPACAPAA
;
A
#
# COMPACT_ATOMS: atom_id res chain seq x y z
N SER A 1 -1.79 -1.25 -26.83
CA SER A 1 -0.48 -0.69 -26.41
C SER A 1 0.34 -1.78 -25.72
N PRO A 2 1.67 -1.82 -25.87
CA PRO A 2 2.49 -2.80 -25.18
C PRO A 2 2.39 -2.57 -23.66
N SER A 3 1.96 -3.60 -22.92
CA SER A 3 2.02 -3.60 -21.47
C SER A 3 3.49 -3.63 -21.05
N HIS A 4 3.93 -2.63 -20.29
CA HIS A 4 5.24 -2.66 -19.67
C HIS A 4 5.16 -3.41 -18.34
N VAL A 5 6.30 -3.91 -17.84
CA VAL A 5 6.37 -4.82 -16.70
C VAL A 5 7.17 -4.15 -15.59
N SER A 6 6.74 -4.31 -14.33
CA SER A 6 7.49 -3.83 -13.16
C SER A 6 8.83 -4.57 -13.06
N THR A 7 9.93 -3.82 -12.92
CA THR A 7 11.28 -4.41 -12.76
C THR A 7 11.49 -5.12 -11.42
N LYS A 8 10.66 -4.85 -10.40
CA LYS A 8 10.80 -5.41 -9.05
C LYS A 8 10.02 -6.70 -8.83
N CYS A 9 8.82 -6.80 -9.40
CA CYS A 9 7.94 -7.96 -9.19
C CYS A 9 7.54 -8.67 -10.48
N SER A 10 7.99 -8.22 -11.65
CA SER A 10 7.68 -8.80 -12.95
C SER A 10 6.18 -8.87 -13.29
N HIS A 11 5.33 -8.10 -12.59
CA HIS A 11 3.91 -7.99 -12.91
C HIS A 11 3.67 -6.97 -14.01
N SER A 12 2.72 -7.27 -14.89
CA SER A 12 2.22 -6.34 -15.90
C SER A 12 1.68 -5.07 -15.24
N LEU A 13 2.12 -3.92 -15.75
CA LEU A 13 1.63 -2.61 -15.34
C LEU A 13 0.64 -2.09 -16.38
N HIS A 14 -0.28 -1.25 -15.93
CA HIS A 14 -1.20 -0.56 -16.82
C HIS A 14 -0.41 0.40 -17.72
N PRO A 15 -0.77 0.59 -19.00
CA PRO A 15 -0.01 1.47 -19.91
C PRO A 15 0.12 2.93 -19.45
N SER A 16 -0.77 3.43 -18.58
CA SER A 16 -0.67 4.77 -17.98
C SER A 16 0.28 4.85 -16.79
N ASP A 17 0.66 3.71 -16.20
CA ASP A 17 1.57 3.68 -15.07
C ASP A 17 2.98 4.02 -15.59
N THR A 18 3.66 4.96 -14.95
CA THR A 18 5.02 5.36 -15.34
C THR A 18 6.08 4.78 -14.41
N ARG A 19 5.66 4.03 -13.37
CA ARG A 19 6.52 3.55 -12.28
C ARG A 19 7.18 2.21 -12.61
N VAL A 20 7.94 2.16 -13.70
CA VAL A 20 8.63 0.93 -14.16
C VAL A 20 9.69 0.42 -13.17
N ASP A 21 10.31 1.32 -12.39
CA ASP A 21 11.37 1.00 -11.42
C ASP A 21 10.88 0.67 -10.01
N ALA A 22 9.56 0.64 -9.81
CA ALA A 22 8.92 0.34 -8.52
C ALA A 22 8.20 -1.03 -8.56
N TYR A 23 7.84 -1.53 -7.38
CA TYR A 23 6.85 -2.60 -7.27
C TYR A 23 5.52 -2.17 -7.90
N CYS A 24 4.80 -3.10 -8.51
CA CYS A 24 3.45 -2.80 -8.95
C CYS A 24 2.55 -2.40 -7.77
N PRO A 25 1.46 -1.63 -8.01
CA PRO A 25 0.52 -1.21 -6.97
C PRO A 25 0.07 -2.34 -6.04
N ILE A 26 -0.24 -3.51 -6.62
CA ILE A 26 -0.69 -4.69 -5.88
C ILE A 26 0.41 -5.17 -4.93
N CYS A 27 1.63 -5.38 -5.42
CA CYS A 27 2.75 -5.81 -4.58
C CYS A 27 3.07 -4.79 -3.49
N ARG A 28 2.98 -3.49 -3.78
CA ARG A 28 3.19 -2.45 -2.77
C ARG A 28 2.18 -2.57 -1.63
N VAL A 29 0.89 -2.71 -1.95
CA VAL A 29 -0.17 -2.92 -0.96
C VAL A 29 0.05 -4.19 -0.15
N VAL A 30 0.43 -5.30 -0.80
CA VAL A 30 0.71 -6.57 -0.12
C VAL A 30 1.86 -6.42 0.88
N MET A 31 2.98 -5.81 0.49
CA MET A 31 4.11 -5.59 1.40
C MET A 31 3.74 -4.68 2.59
N GLU A 32 2.95 -3.63 2.34
CA GLU A 32 2.46 -2.75 3.41
C GLU A 32 1.56 -3.50 4.40
N LEU A 33 0.71 -4.40 3.92
CA LEU A 33 -0.15 -5.25 4.76
C LEU A 33 0.69 -6.26 5.56
N GLU A 34 1.64 -6.95 4.93
CA GLU A 34 2.55 -7.88 5.62
C GLU A 34 3.34 -7.18 6.72
N PHE A 35 3.85 -5.98 6.44
CA PHE A 35 4.53 -5.16 7.45
C PHE A 35 3.57 -4.72 8.55
N LEU A 36 2.35 -4.32 8.20
CA LEU A 36 1.33 -3.90 9.16
C LEU A 36 0.91 -5.05 10.09
N ASP A 37 0.81 -6.27 9.58
CA ASP A 37 0.55 -7.47 10.37
C ASP A 37 1.71 -7.74 11.34
N ALA A 38 2.95 -7.73 10.84
CA ALA A 38 4.14 -7.96 11.65
C ALA A 38 4.28 -6.92 12.78
N ILE A 39 4.10 -5.62 12.49
CA ILE A 39 4.18 -4.56 13.51
C ILE A 39 2.98 -4.60 14.46
N THR A 40 1.81 -5.05 14.00
CA THR A 40 0.64 -5.24 14.86
C THR A 40 0.88 -6.34 15.88
N GLU A 41 1.44 -7.48 15.47
CA GLU A 41 1.79 -8.57 16.40
C GLU A 41 2.87 -8.13 17.39
N ALA A 42 3.94 -7.49 16.91
CA ALA A 42 4.98 -6.95 17.79
C ALA A 42 4.42 -5.92 18.79
N TYR A 43 3.50 -5.06 18.36
CA TYR A 43 2.86 -4.08 19.24
C TYR A 43 1.95 -4.76 20.27
N LYS A 44 1.17 -5.78 19.89
CA LYS A 44 0.34 -6.57 20.81
C LYS A 44 1.18 -7.25 21.89
N GLU A 45 2.30 -7.87 21.53
CA GLU A 45 3.25 -8.47 22.48
C GLU A 45 3.83 -7.46 23.46
N ALA A 46 4.01 -6.21 23.03
CA ALA A 46 4.46 -5.11 23.88
C ALA A 46 3.36 -4.50 24.76
N GLY A 47 2.16 -5.10 24.82
CA GLY A 47 1.01 -4.63 25.60
C GLY A 47 -0.12 -4.04 24.76
N GLY A 48 0.12 -3.82 23.47
CA GLY A 48 -0.89 -3.37 22.52
C GLY A 48 -1.44 -1.97 22.80
N PRO A 49 -2.64 -1.64 22.26
CA PRO A 49 -3.23 -0.32 22.38
C PRO A 49 -3.79 0.01 23.77
N ARG A 50 -3.95 -1.00 24.64
CA ARG A 50 -4.44 -0.79 26.00
C ARG A 50 -3.25 -0.75 26.95
N PHE A 51 -2.98 0.41 27.53
CA PHE A 51 -1.92 0.55 28.51
C PHE A 51 -2.25 -0.25 29.77
N THR A 52 -1.46 -1.28 30.06
CA THR A 52 -1.45 -1.97 31.36
C THR A 52 -0.27 -1.47 32.18
N ARG A 53 -0.33 -1.61 33.51
CA ARG A 53 0.74 -1.13 34.40
C ARG A 53 2.09 -1.82 34.19
N ASP A 54 2.09 -2.99 33.56
CA ASP A 54 3.26 -3.87 33.42
C ASP A 54 3.97 -3.74 32.06
N VAL A 55 3.66 -2.69 31.29
CA VAL A 55 4.26 -2.46 29.97
C VAL A 55 5.63 -1.81 30.08
N ASP A 56 6.63 -2.36 29.39
CA ASP A 56 7.92 -1.72 29.18
C ASP A 56 7.78 -0.51 28.24
N PRO A 57 7.94 0.73 28.76
CA PRO A 57 7.75 1.94 27.95
C PRO A 57 8.79 2.10 26.85
N GLU A 58 9.99 1.55 27.01
CA GLU A 58 11.08 1.65 26.02
C GLU A 58 10.79 0.79 24.79
N ARG A 59 10.11 -0.36 24.97
CA ARG A 59 9.63 -1.19 23.85
C ARG A 59 8.29 -0.70 23.29
N HIS A 60 7.37 -0.25 24.16
CA HIS A 60 6.01 0.11 23.74
C HIS A 60 5.94 1.38 22.90
N ARG A 61 6.63 2.46 23.29
CA ARG A 61 6.53 3.75 22.60
C ARG A 61 6.99 3.70 21.14
N PRO A 62 8.15 3.10 20.80
CA PRO A 62 8.58 2.98 19.40
C PRO A 62 7.62 2.12 18.58
N LEU A 63 7.15 0.99 19.13
CA LEU A 63 6.20 0.10 18.43
C LEU A 63 4.86 0.78 18.17
N ARG A 64 4.33 1.52 19.15
CA ARG A 64 3.13 2.33 18.96
C ARG A 64 3.31 3.34 17.83
N SER A 65 4.44 4.05 17.80
CA SER A 65 4.73 5.05 16.76
C SER A 65 4.86 4.39 15.39
N ALA A 66 5.62 3.31 15.28
CA ALA A 66 5.83 2.57 14.04
C ALA A 66 4.50 2.01 13.51
N TRP A 67 3.68 1.43 14.39
CA TRP A 67 2.34 0.95 14.03
C TRP A 67 1.45 2.07 13.49
N HIS A 68 1.42 3.23 14.15
CA HIS A 68 0.68 4.39 13.65
C HIS A 68 1.19 4.89 12.29
N MET A 69 2.51 4.94 12.10
CA MET A 69 3.11 5.35 10.83
C MET A 69 2.78 4.36 9.71
N ALA A 70 2.93 3.05 9.95
CA ALA A 70 2.60 2.01 8.98
C ALA A 70 1.15 2.11 8.49
N ARG A 71 0.21 2.30 9.43
CA ARG A 71 -1.20 2.49 9.09
C ARG A 71 -1.45 3.72 8.24
N ARG A 72 -0.83 4.85 8.60
CA ARG A 72 -0.97 6.11 7.85
C ARG A 72 -0.39 6.00 6.44
N ASP A 73 0.76 5.34 6.31
CA ASP A 73 1.40 5.13 5.02
C ASP A 73 0.54 4.24 4.12
N HIS A 74 -0.04 3.19 4.68
CA HIS A 74 -0.99 2.32 3.98
C HIS A 74 -2.26 3.07 3.52
N GLU A 75 -2.86 3.86 4.42
CA GLU A 75 -4.02 4.71 4.08
C GLU A 75 -3.70 5.68 2.93
N ARG A 76 -2.51 6.29 2.94
CA ARG A 76 -2.04 7.17 1.85
C ARG A 76 -1.89 6.41 0.53
N THR A 77 -1.28 5.22 0.55
CA THR A 77 -1.13 4.39 -0.65
C THR A 77 -2.49 4.00 -1.23
N LEU A 78 -3.47 3.64 -0.38
CA LEU A 78 -4.83 3.34 -0.83
C LEU A 78 -5.52 4.55 -1.47
N GLU A 79 -5.33 5.75 -0.90
CA GLU A 79 -5.91 6.97 -1.46
C GLU A 79 -5.27 7.37 -2.79
N GLU A 80 -3.95 7.21 -2.92
CA GLU A 80 -3.23 7.37 -4.20
C GLU A 80 -3.82 6.42 -5.26
N HIS A 81 -4.04 5.15 -4.91
CA HIS A 81 -4.61 4.16 -5.84
C HIS A 81 -6.06 4.44 -6.20
N ARG A 82 -6.89 4.91 -5.24
CA ARG A 82 -8.26 5.34 -5.54
C ARG A 82 -8.29 6.52 -6.50
N THR A 83 -7.42 7.50 -6.30
CA THR A 83 -7.29 8.67 -7.17
C THR A 83 -6.90 8.25 -8.59
N VAL A 84 -5.91 7.37 -8.73
CA VAL A 84 -5.50 6.82 -10.03
C VAL A 84 -6.65 6.05 -10.68
N ALA A 85 -7.30 5.13 -9.97
CA ALA A 85 -8.42 4.36 -10.50
C ALA A 85 -9.60 5.25 -10.93
N PHE A 86 -9.87 6.33 -10.20
CA PHE A 86 -10.88 7.32 -10.57
C PHE A 86 -10.52 8.04 -11.88
N HIS A 87 -9.26 8.47 -12.03
CA HIS A 87 -8.77 9.09 -13.26
C HIS A 87 -8.78 8.11 -14.44
N GLU A 88 -8.37 6.85 -14.24
CA GLU A 88 -8.41 5.82 -15.27
C GLU A 88 -9.84 5.56 -15.75
N ARG A 89 -10.78 5.37 -14.82
CA ARG A 89 -12.20 5.21 -15.16
C ARG A 89 -12.75 6.41 -15.92
N THR A 90 -12.38 7.64 -15.51
CA THR A 90 -12.79 8.86 -16.22
C THR A 90 -12.20 8.91 -17.63
N TRP A 91 -10.93 8.52 -17.77
CA TRP A 91 -10.25 8.46 -19.06
C TRP A 91 -10.88 7.42 -19.99
N GLU A 92 -11.23 6.23 -19.50
CA GLU A 92 -11.89 5.17 -20.27
C GLU A 92 -13.25 5.63 -20.83
N VAL A 93 -14.05 6.33 -20.01
CA VAL A 93 -15.32 6.92 -20.45
C VAL A 93 -15.12 7.96 -21.55
N GLN A 94 -14.04 8.76 -21.47
CA GLN A 94 -13.72 9.79 -22.45
C GLN A 94 -13.03 9.23 -23.71
N ASN A 95 -12.42 8.05 -23.63
CA ASN A 95 -11.60 7.45 -24.70
C ASN A 95 -12.00 5.99 -25.00
N PRO A 96 -13.28 5.73 -25.37
CA PRO A 96 -13.79 4.36 -25.53
C PRO A 96 -13.07 3.56 -26.63
N ALA A 97 -12.48 4.21 -27.64
CA ALA A 97 -11.70 3.55 -28.69
C ALA A 97 -10.29 3.11 -28.24
N CYS A 98 -9.80 3.65 -27.13
CA CYS A 98 -8.48 3.36 -26.57
C CYS A 98 -8.54 2.49 -25.30
N ALA A 99 -9.73 2.24 -24.77
CA ALA A 99 -9.93 1.35 -23.64
C ALA A 99 -9.58 -0.09 -24.02
N PRO A 100 -8.95 -0.87 -23.12
CA PRO A 100 -8.81 -2.30 -23.34
C PRO A 100 -10.20 -2.93 -23.51
N ALA A 101 -10.36 -3.84 -24.47
CA ALA A 101 -11.61 -4.58 -24.63
C ALA A 101 -11.95 -5.26 -23.30
N ALA A 102 -13.16 -5.00 -22.80
CA ALA A 102 -13.67 -5.52 -21.53
C ALA A 102 -13.76 -7.05 -21.51
#